data_AF-A0A514WNL2-F1
#
_entry.id   AF-A0A514WNL2-F1
#
_cell.length_a   1.000
_cell.length_b   1.000
_cell.length_c   1.000
_cell.angle_alpha   90.00
_cell.angle_beta   90.00
_cell.angle_gamma   90.00
#
_symmetry.space_group_name_H-M   'P 1'
#
loop_
_entity.id
_entity.type
_entity.pdbx_description
1 polymer ?
#
loop_
_entity_poly.entity_id
_entity_poly.type
_entity_poly.pdbx_seq_one_letter_code
_entity_poly.pdbx_strand_id
1 'polypeptide(L)'
;MSRGNLAARLLAAIPANYLLTSLATAALARLLAQGLGVPPVEASESATLLSFAVFAVLAIVVFSVRSIARLWIGFVLAAAVMGGWLWLSLETGGRL
;
A
#
# COMPACT_ATOMS: atom_id res chain seq x y z
N MET A 1 20.04 -0.19 17.97
CA MET A 1 18.80 0.53 17.63
C MET A 1 18.20 1.06 18.93
N SER A 2 17.88 2.35 19.05
CA SER A 2 17.26 2.88 20.28
C SER A 2 15.81 2.39 20.42
N ARG A 3 15.26 2.39 21.64
CA ARG A 3 13.86 2.00 21.90
C ARG A 3 12.87 2.78 21.03
N GLY A 4 13.07 4.09 20.88
CA GLY A 4 12.22 4.94 20.03
C GLY A 4 12.31 4.58 18.54
N ASN A 5 13.50 4.22 18.04
CA ASN A 5 13.66 3.78 16.65
C ASN A 5 12.95 2.43 16.40
N LEU A 6 13.03 1.50 17.37
CA LEU A 6 12.28 0.25 17.30
C LEU A 6 10.77 0.48 17.32
N ALA A 7 10.25 1.29 18.23
CA ALA A 7 8.83 1.63 18.29
C ALA A 7 8.35 2.24 16.95
N ALA A 8 9.12 3.17 16.39
CA ALA A 8 8.79 3.78 15.09
C ALA A 8 8.77 2.75 13.95
N ARG A 9 9.68 1.77 13.94
CA ARG A 9 9.65 0.68 12.94
C ARG A 9 8.51 -0.29 13.16
N LEU A 10 8.12 -0.58 14.40
CA LEU A 10 6.95 -1.41 14.68
C LEU A 10 5.66 -0.73 14.21
N LEU A 11 5.53 0.58 14.43
CA LEU A 11 4.44 1.38 13.87
C LEU A 11 4.45 1.37 12.33
N ALA A 12 5.63 1.43 11.72
CA ALA A 12 5.75 1.33 10.27
C ALA A 12 5.38 -0.08 9.76
N ALA A 13 5.83 -1.15 10.41
CA ALA A 13 5.66 -2.54 9.97
C ALA A 13 4.25 -3.10 10.21
N ILE A 14 3.51 -2.56 11.18
CA ILE A 14 2.19 -3.08 11.58
C ILE A 14 1.09 -2.16 11.07
N PRO A 15 0.71 -1.05 11.74
CA PRO A 15 -0.43 -0.25 11.30
C PRO A 15 -0.16 0.49 10.00
N ALA A 16 1.01 1.11 9.81
CA ALA A 16 1.27 1.86 8.57
C ALA A 16 1.42 0.92 7.36
N ASN A 17 2.03 -0.25 7.55
CA ASN A 17 2.13 -1.27 6.51
C ASN A 17 0.75 -1.78 6.09
N TYR A 18 -0.13 -2.05 7.05
CA TYR A 18 -1.51 -2.46 6.77
C TYR A 18 -2.26 -1.39 5.97
N LEU A 19 -2.16 -0.13 6.39
CA LEU A 19 -2.77 1.00 5.68
C LEU A 19 -2.26 1.09 4.23
N LEU A 20 -0.93 1.06 4.06
CA LEU A 20 -0.30 1.20 2.76
C LEU A 20 -0.62 0.02 1.82
N THR A 21 -0.62 -1.20 2.36
CA THR A 21 -1.01 -2.41 1.63
C THR A 21 -2.47 -2.35 1.22
N SER A 22 -3.36 -1.88 2.10
CA SER A 22 -4.79 -1.74 1.78
C SER A 22 -5.01 -0.73 0.65
N LEU A 23 -4.32 0.42 0.70
CA LEU A 23 -4.35 1.41 -0.38
C LEU A 23 -3.82 0.84 -1.69
N ALA A 24 -2.69 0.13 -1.65
CA ALA A 24 -2.11 -0.52 -2.83
C ALA A 24 -3.06 -1.57 -3.42
N THR A 25 -3.71 -2.37 -2.57
CA THR A 25 -4.68 -3.40 -2.98
C THR A 25 -5.88 -2.77 -3.67
N ALA A 26 -6.47 -1.74 -3.08
CA ALA A 26 -7.61 -1.04 -3.68
C ALA A 26 -7.23 -0.35 -4.99
N ALA A 27 -6.09 0.35 -5.03
CA ALA A 27 -5.59 1.02 -6.24
C ALA A 27 -5.31 0.01 -7.37
N LEU A 28 -4.74 -1.15 -7.04
CA LEU A 28 -4.45 -2.20 -8.00
C LEU A 28 -5.72 -2.84 -8.54
N ALA A 29 -6.69 -3.17 -7.68
CA ALA A 29 -7.97 -3.73 -8.13
C ALA A 29 -8.67 -2.79 -9.13
N ARG A 30 -8.64 -1.48 -8.84
CA ARG A 30 -9.17 -0.44 -9.76
C ARG A 30 -8.38 -0.38 -11.06
N LEU A 31 -7.05 -0.40 -10.99
CA LEU A 31 -6.18 -0.38 -12.17
C LEU A 31 -6.43 -1.59 -13.07
N LEU A 32 -6.56 -2.78 -12.50
CA LEU A 32 -6.86 -4.01 -13.25
C LEU A 32 -8.25 -3.93 -13.91
N ALA A 33 -9.27 -3.53 -13.15
CA ALA A 33 -10.63 -3.47 -13.67
C ALA A 33 -10.83 -2.38 -14.74
N GLN A 34 -10.33 -1.17 -14.49
CA GLN A 34 -10.58 -0.01 -15.35
C GLN A 34 -9.50 0.18 -16.43
N GLY A 35 -8.24 -0.10 -16.11
CA GLY A 35 -7.12 0.10 -17.01
C GLY A 35 -6.89 -1.07 -17.96
N LEU A 36 -7.13 -2.29 -17.51
CA LEU A 36 -6.89 -3.52 -18.29
C LEU A 36 -8.19 -4.26 -18.67
N GLY A 37 -9.36 -3.79 -18.23
CA GLY A 37 -10.65 -4.41 -18.55
C GLY A 37 -10.87 -5.78 -17.90
N VAL A 38 -10.15 -6.09 -16.82
CA VAL A 38 -10.32 -7.34 -16.07
C VAL A 38 -11.69 -7.34 -15.36
N PRO A 39 -12.44 -8.45 -15.35
CA PRO A 39 -13.69 -8.53 -14.60
C PRO A 39 -13.50 -8.12 -13.11
N PRO A 40 -14.42 -7.35 -12.50
CA PRO A 40 -14.23 -6.81 -11.14
C PRO A 40 -13.92 -7.86 -10.07
N VAL A 41 -14.52 -9.05 -10.18
CA VAL A 41 -14.28 -10.17 -9.26
C VAL A 41 -12.84 -10.65 -9.37
N GLU A 42 -12.37 -10.96 -10.58
CA GLU A 42 -10.99 -11.43 -10.83
C GLU A 42 -9.94 -10.38 -10.47
N ALA A 43 -10.26 -9.10 -10.70
CA ALA A 43 -9.40 -7.97 -10.33
C ALA A 43 -9.22 -7.87 -8.81
N SER A 44 -10.32 -8.02 -8.05
CA SER A 44 -10.30 -8.00 -6.58
C SER A 44 -9.55 -9.20 -5.98
N GLU A 45 -9.78 -10.40 -6.52
CA GLU A 45 -9.09 -11.61 -6.09
C GLU A 45 -7.58 -11.52 -6.35
N SER A 46 -7.19 -11.11 -7.56
CA SER A 46 -5.78 -10.95 -7.95
C SER A 46 -5.08 -9.90 -7.08
N ALA A 47 -5.73 -8.76 -6.83
CA ALA A 47 -5.18 -7.71 -5.97
C ALA A 47 -5.02 -8.19 -4.52
N THR A 48 -6.00 -8.93 -4.01
CA THR A 48 -5.95 -9.51 -2.65
C THR A 48 -4.81 -10.51 -2.51
N LEU A 49 -4.61 -11.39 -3.50
CA LEU A 49 -3.47 -12.32 -3.49
C LEU A 49 -2.13 -11.57 -3.53
N LEU A 50 -2.01 -10.52 -4.35
CA LEU A 50 -0.79 -9.72 -4.41
C LEU A 50 -0.54 -8.94 -3.12
N SER A 51 -1.59 -8.61 -2.36
CA SER A 51 -1.48 -7.88 -1.09
C SER A 51 -0.57 -8.58 -0.08
N PHE A 52 -0.55 -9.92 -0.06
CA PHE A 52 0.36 -10.67 0.83
C PHE A 52 1.82 -10.45 0.48
N ALA A 53 2.15 -10.46 -0.81
CA ALA A 53 3.50 -10.18 -1.28
C ALA A 53 3.90 -8.73 -0.98
N VAL A 54 3.00 -7.77 -1.24
CA VAL A 54 3.22 -6.35 -0.92
C VAL A 54 3.46 -6.15 0.57
N PHE A 55 2.60 -6.72 1.43
CA PHE A 55 2.71 -6.61 2.88
C PHE A 55 4.05 -7.19 3.39
N ALA A 56 4.46 -8.35 2.87
CA ALA A 56 5.72 -8.99 3.23
C ALA A 56 6.93 -8.15 2.80
N VAL A 57 6.93 -7.64 1.55
CA VAL A 57 8.01 -6.79 1.04
C VAL A 57 8.13 -5.51 1.86
N LEU A 58 7.02 -4.84 2.16
CA LEU A 58 7.02 -3.63 2.97
C LEU A 58 7.53 -3.91 4.39
N ALA A 59 7.15 -5.03 5.02
CA ALA A 59 7.69 -5.43 6.31
C ALA A 59 9.21 -5.63 6.26
N ILE A 60 9.75 -6.29 5.22
CA ILE A 60 11.20 -6.44 5.02
C ILE A 60 11.88 -5.08 4.82
N VAL A 61 11.30 -4.20 3.99
CA VAL A 61 11.82 -2.84 3.73
C VAL A 61 11.89 -2.01 5.01
N VAL A 62 10.86 -2.08 5.86
CA VAL A 62 10.81 -1.36 7.14
C VAL A 62 12.02 -1.66 8.00
N PHE A 63 12.55 -2.88 8.00
CA PHE A 63 13.75 -3.24 8.76
C PHE A 63 15.05 -3.10 7.96
N SER A 64 14.99 -3.09 6.63
CA SER A 64 16.17 -2.96 5.76
C SER A 64 16.66 -1.51 5.63
N VAL A 65 15.76 -0.53 5.67
CA VAL A 65 16.13 0.89 5.54
C VAL A 65 16.88 1.37 6.77
N ARG A 66 18.07 1.98 6.61
CA ARG A 66 18.87 2.46 7.75
C ARG A 66 18.31 3.73 8.42
N SER A 67 17.79 4.67 7.63
CA SER A 67 17.25 5.95 8.13
C SER A 67 15.75 5.88 8.40
N ILE A 68 15.36 6.14 9.65
CA ILE A 68 13.95 6.16 10.05
C ILE A 68 13.18 7.30 9.36
N ALA A 69 13.81 8.45 9.13
CA ALA A 69 13.19 9.57 8.45
C ALA A 69 12.90 9.24 6.97
N ARG A 70 13.86 8.61 6.27
CA ARG A 70 13.65 8.18 4.88
C ARG A 70 12.56 7.12 4.77
N LEU A 71 12.47 6.22 5.75
CA LEU A 71 11.39 5.22 5.80
C LEU A 71 10.01 5.89 5.83
N TRP A 72 9.80 6.81 6.79
CA TRP A 72 8.51 7.48 6.95
C TRP A 72 8.17 8.40 5.77
N ILE A 73 9.14 9.13 5.22
CA ILE A 73 8.93 9.92 4.00
C ILE A 73 8.46 9.02 2.85
N GLY A 74 9.12 7.87 2.65
CA GLY A 74 8.72 6.90 1.62
C GLY A 74 7.28 6.40 1.82
N PHE A 75 6.91 6.06 3.05
CA PHE A 75 5.55 5.61 3.39
C PHE A 75 4.50 6.70 3.13
N VAL A 76 4.76 7.94 3.57
CA VAL A 76 3.84 9.07 3.38
C VAL A 76 3.69 9.40 1.90
N LEU A 77 4.78 9.45 1.14
CA LEU A 77 4.73 9.70 -0.31
C LEU A 77 3.97 8.61 -1.04
N ALA A 78 4.25 7.34 -0.73
CA ALA A 78 3.55 6.22 -1.34
C ALA A 78 2.04 6.25 -1.01
N ALA A 79 1.69 6.53 0.25
CA ALA A 79 0.29 6.67 0.67
C ALA A 79 -0.41 7.83 -0.04
N ALA A 80 0.26 8.98 -0.18
CA ALA A 80 -0.29 10.15 -0.88
C ALA A 80 -0.53 9.86 -2.36
N VAL A 81 0.42 9.21 -3.04
CA VAL A 81 0.31 8.85 -4.47
C VAL A 81 -0.82 7.85 -4.69
N MET A 82 -0.84 6.74 -3.94
CA MET A 82 -1.86 5.70 -4.12
C MET A 82 -3.23 6.16 -3.64
N GLY A 83 -3.30 6.90 -2.53
CA GLY A 83 -4.54 7.48 -2.03
C GLY A 83 -5.12 8.52 -2.97
N GLY A 84 -4.28 9.41 -3.51
CA GLY A 84 -4.69 10.40 -4.51
C GLY A 84 -5.17 9.75 -5.80
N TRP A 85 -4.46 8.74 -6.30
CA TRP A 85 -4.91 7.95 -7.46
C TRP A 85 -6.25 7.26 -7.19
N LEU A 86 -6.38 6.58 -6.04
CA LEU A 86 -7.62 5.90 -5.67
C LEU A 86 -8.79 6.89 -5.59
N TRP A 87 -8.58 8.06 -4.97
CA TRP A 87 -9.56 9.13 -4.89
C TRP A 87 -10.06 9.55 -6.28
N LEU A 88 -9.13 9.89 -7.19
CA LEU A 88 -9.46 10.26 -8.57
C LEU A 88 -10.16 9.13 -9.33
N SER A 89 -9.77 7.87 -9.08
CA SER A 89 -10.44 6.72 -9.72
C SER A 89 -11.89 6.59 -9.26
N LEU A 90 -12.19 6.88 -7.99
CA LEU A 90 -13.54 6.79 -7.44
C LEU A 90 -14.46 7.87 -8.00
N GLU A 91 -13.94 9.07 -8.22
CA GLU A 91 -14.66 10.18 -8.86
C GLU A 91 -15.03 9.87 -10.33
N THR A 92 -14.17 9.13 -11.04
CA THR A 92 -14.30 8.93 -12.49
C THR A 92 -15.07 7.68 -12.90
N GLY A 93 -15.13 6.64 -12.07
CA GLY A 93 -15.56 5.31 -12.57
C GLY A 93 -16.45 4.46 -11.67
N GLY A 94 -17.25 5.06 -10.78
CA GLY A 94 -18.23 4.33 -9.96
C GLY A 94 -17.61 3.31 -9.01
N ARG A 95 -18.40 2.70 -8.10
CA ARG A 95 -17.91 1.63 -7.22
C ARG A 95 -17.71 0.35 -8.05
N LEU A 96 -16.60 -0.36 -7.81
CA LEU A 96 -16.39 -1.73 -8.34
C LEU A 96 -17.51 -2.65 -7.85
#